data_AF-A0A2Z6P124-F1
#
_entry.id   AF-A0A2Z6P124-F1
#
_cell.length_a   1.000
_cell.length_b   1.000
_cell.length_c   1.000
_cell.angle_alpha   90.00
_cell.angle_beta   90.00
_cell.angle_gamma   90.00
#
_symmetry.space_group_name_H-M   'P 1'
#
loop_
_entity.id
_entity.type
_entity.pdbx_description
1 polymer ?
#
loop_
_entity_poly.entity_id
_entity_poly.type
_entity_poly.pdbx_seq_one_letter_code
_entity_poly.pdbx_strand_id
1 'polypeptide(L)'
;MCIKVLLSLRGDKGSYPLESTQDASLVATYLWNNFLGGNSTSRPLGPAVLDGIDFDIEGGSTNQHWSDLARFLKGYNGKKVYITAAPQCPFPDAWLGNALTTGLFDYVWVQFYNNPSCQYISGKINNFEDAWKKWTLHIPVKKIFLGLPASLEAAGSGFIPVDNLTSIVLPTIKGSDKYGGVMLWSRYYDVLSGYSSSIKSYV
;
A
#
# COMPACT_ATOMS: atom_id res chain seq x y z
N MET A 1 9.56 8.96 -17.75
CA MET A 1 8.86 8.77 -16.46
C MET A 1 9.85 8.11 -15.51
N CYS A 2 10.07 8.63 -14.30
CA CYS A 2 11.01 8.04 -13.35
C CYS A 2 10.27 7.09 -12.41
N ILE A 3 10.73 5.85 -12.30
CA ILE A 3 10.21 4.84 -11.38
C ILE A 3 10.64 5.21 -9.96
N LYS A 4 9.70 5.15 -9.01
CA LYS A 4 9.99 5.31 -7.58
C LYS A 4 10.25 3.95 -6.95
N VAL A 5 11.25 3.88 -6.08
CA VAL A 5 11.58 2.65 -5.33
C VAL A 5 11.41 2.93 -3.84
N LEU A 6 10.53 2.18 -3.20
CA LEU A 6 10.24 2.27 -1.77
C LEU A 6 10.69 0.99 -1.07
N LEU A 7 11.06 1.12 0.21
CA LEU A 7 11.20 -0.04 1.09
C LEU A 7 9.85 -0.30 1.75
N SER A 8 9.28 -1.48 1.52
CA SER A 8 8.08 -1.89 2.25
C SER A 8 8.46 -2.47 3.60
N LEU A 9 7.81 -1.96 4.64
CA LEU A 9 7.90 -2.48 5.99
C LEU A 9 6.90 -3.61 6.10
N ARG A 10 7.42 -4.77 6.53
CA ARG A 10 6.67 -5.97 6.88
C ARG A 10 6.17 -6.79 5.68
N GLY A 11 4.87 -7.04 5.55
CA GLY A 11 4.26 -8.13 4.77
C GLY A 11 3.47 -9.14 5.62
N ASP A 12 3.09 -10.26 5.01
CA ASP A 12 2.20 -11.29 5.58
C ASP A 12 2.79 -12.09 6.77
N LYS A 13 4.10 -11.93 7.04
CA LYS A 13 4.84 -12.71 8.04
C LYS A 13 5.70 -11.83 8.95
N GLY A 14 5.75 -12.22 10.23
CA GLY A 14 6.50 -11.52 11.28
C GLY A 14 5.65 -10.52 12.07
N SER A 15 5.87 -10.46 13.39
CA SER A 15 5.20 -9.53 14.29
C SER A 15 6.23 -8.79 15.15
N TYR A 16 6.63 -7.60 14.70
CA TYR A 16 7.36 -6.65 15.53
C TYR A 16 6.50 -5.40 15.65
N PRO A 17 5.65 -5.30 16.70
CA PRO A 17 4.88 -4.09 16.94
C PRO A 17 5.82 -2.93 17.26
N LEU A 18 5.38 -1.71 17.01
CA LEU A 18 5.99 -0.54 17.64
C LEU A 18 5.43 -0.43 19.06
N GLU A 19 6.31 -0.51 20.06
CA GLU A 19 5.88 -0.58 21.48
C GLU A 19 5.67 0.79 22.11
N SER A 20 6.24 1.85 21.52
CA SER A 20 6.12 3.21 22.01
C SER A 20 6.42 4.25 20.92
N THR A 21 6.12 5.52 21.18
CA THR A 21 6.56 6.63 20.33
C THR A 21 8.09 6.73 20.27
N GLN A 22 8.79 6.37 21.35
CA GLN A 22 10.26 6.34 21.34
C GLN A 22 10.79 5.26 20.40
N ASP A 23 10.17 4.09 20.41
CA ASP A 23 10.50 2.99 19.49
C ASP A 23 10.25 3.40 18.03
N ALA A 24 9.13 4.05 17.74
CA ALA A 24 8.85 4.61 16.42
C ALA A 24 9.93 5.62 15.96
N SER A 25 10.46 6.45 16.87
CA SER A 25 11.56 7.39 16.58
C SER A 25 12.88 6.68 16.28
N LEU A 26 13.19 5.62 17.04
CA LEU A 26 14.38 4.79 16.81
C LEU A 26 14.31 4.08 15.45
N VAL A 27 13.17 3.50 15.12
CA VAL A 27 12.92 2.88 13.81
C VAL A 27 13.02 3.91 12.69
N ALA A 28 12.43 5.11 12.85
CA ALA A 28 12.55 6.19 11.86
C ALA A 28 14.01 6.58 11.61
N THR A 29 14.81 6.69 12.67
CA THR A 29 16.25 7.00 12.61
C THR A 29 17.03 5.91 11.90
N TYR A 30 16.73 4.65 12.20
CA TYR A 30 17.33 3.51 11.54
C TYR A 30 17.03 3.53 10.03
N LEU A 31 15.75 3.71 9.64
CA LEU A 31 15.34 3.77 8.25
C LEU A 31 16.00 4.94 7.51
N TRP A 32 16.06 6.11 8.16
CA TRP A 32 16.71 7.29 7.61
C TRP A 32 18.18 7.03 7.26
N ASN A 33 18.94 6.49 8.22
CA ASN A 33 20.38 6.27 8.10
C ASN A 33 20.76 5.11 7.17
N ASN A 34 19.92 4.08 7.07
CA ASN A 34 20.26 2.85 6.34
C ASN A 34 19.67 2.76 4.94
N PHE A 35 18.57 3.47 4.65
CA PHE A 35 17.85 3.35 3.37
C PHE A 35 17.52 4.68 2.70
N LEU A 36 17.44 5.77 3.47
CA LEU A 36 17.11 7.11 2.97
C LEU A 36 18.36 8.01 3.00
N GLY A 37 18.18 9.30 3.27
CA GLY A 37 19.21 10.33 3.11
C GLY A 37 20.20 10.47 4.28
N GLY A 38 20.09 9.65 5.32
CA GLY A 38 21.07 9.60 6.39
C GLY A 38 22.31 8.80 6.03
N ASN A 39 23.19 8.59 7.01
CA ASN A 39 24.47 7.91 6.80
C ASN A 39 24.60 6.68 7.71
N SER A 40 25.15 5.60 7.16
CA SER A 40 25.46 4.36 7.86
C SER A 40 26.60 3.65 7.12
N THR A 41 27.53 3.06 7.86
CA THR A 41 28.65 2.30 7.29
C THR A 41 28.23 0.92 6.79
N SER A 42 27.02 0.47 7.11
CA SER A 42 26.52 -0.88 6.82
C SER A 42 25.10 -0.86 6.24
N ARG A 43 24.89 -0.07 5.18
CA ARG A 43 23.58 0.04 4.50
C ARG A 43 23.21 -1.30 3.84
N PRO A 44 22.06 -1.93 4.19
CA PRO A 44 21.73 -3.27 3.71
C PRO A 44 21.57 -3.40 2.19
N LEU A 45 21.04 -2.35 1.54
CA LEU A 45 20.83 -2.31 0.09
C LEU A 45 21.90 -1.47 -0.63
N GLY A 46 23.04 -1.26 0.02
CA GLY A 46 24.12 -0.44 -0.50
C GLY A 46 23.86 1.07 -0.42
N PRO A 47 24.59 1.88 -1.20
CA PRO A 47 24.61 3.34 -1.04
C PRO A 47 23.41 4.06 -1.64
N ALA A 48 22.51 3.36 -2.32
CA ALA A 48 21.34 3.97 -2.95
C ALA A 48 20.41 4.63 -1.91
N VAL A 49 19.81 5.75 -2.29
CA VAL A 49 18.83 6.49 -1.47
C VAL A 49 17.45 6.23 -2.05
N LEU A 50 16.64 5.46 -1.33
CA LEU A 50 15.27 5.13 -1.73
C LEU A 50 14.39 6.39 -1.76
N ASP A 51 13.26 6.30 -2.47
CA ASP A 51 12.30 7.40 -2.55
C ASP A 51 11.39 7.47 -1.33
N GLY A 52 11.22 6.38 -0.61
CA GLY A 52 10.25 6.34 0.48
C GLY A 52 10.15 5.02 1.20
N ILE A 53 9.19 4.99 2.12
CA ILE A 53 8.84 3.85 2.96
C ILE A 53 7.37 3.52 2.73
N ASP A 54 7.09 2.24 2.52
CA ASP A 54 5.74 1.70 2.38
C ASP A 54 5.34 0.93 3.65
N PHE A 55 4.10 1.11 4.09
CA PHE A 55 3.56 0.52 5.31
C PHE A 55 2.63 -0.62 4.93
N ASP A 56 3.14 -1.85 4.94
CA ASP A 56 2.38 -3.07 4.67
C ASP A 56 2.12 -3.86 5.97
N ILE A 57 1.30 -3.26 6.83
CA ILE A 57 1.10 -3.70 8.20
C ILE A 57 -0.16 -4.57 8.29
N GLU A 58 0.01 -5.89 8.19
CA GLU A 58 -1.11 -6.83 8.09
C GLU A 58 -1.49 -7.57 9.39
N GLY A 59 -0.80 -7.31 10.51
CA GLY A 59 -1.04 -8.03 11.77
C GLY A 59 -0.45 -7.36 13.01
N GLY A 60 -0.25 -8.14 14.08
CA GLY A 60 0.49 -7.71 15.28
C GLY A 60 -0.41 -7.52 16.51
N SER A 61 0.14 -6.95 17.57
CA SER A 61 -0.56 -6.78 18.86
C SER A 61 -1.19 -5.39 19.04
N THR A 62 -0.82 -4.41 18.21
CA THR A 62 -1.27 -3.02 18.35
C THR A 62 -1.33 -2.27 17.01
N ASN A 63 -2.25 -1.32 16.92
CA ASN A 63 -2.39 -0.36 15.82
C ASN A 63 -1.84 1.04 16.20
N GLN A 64 -1.10 1.12 17.31
CA GLN A 64 -0.52 2.35 17.83
C GLN A 64 0.82 2.65 17.16
N HIS A 65 1.25 3.91 17.29
CA HIS A 65 2.57 4.42 16.89
C HIS A 65 2.93 4.40 15.39
N TRP A 66 2.11 3.80 14.51
CA TRP A 66 2.30 3.92 13.06
C TRP A 66 2.18 5.38 12.58
N SER A 67 1.29 6.17 13.19
CA SER A 67 1.19 7.62 12.97
C SER A 67 2.45 8.36 13.41
N ASP A 68 3.06 7.94 14.52
CA ASP A 68 4.31 8.51 15.02
C ASP A 68 5.46 8.24 14.06
N LEU A 69 5.60 7.00 13.59
CA LEU A 69 6.62 6.62 12.62
C LEU A 69 6.48 7.44 11.33
N ALA A 70 5.27 7.56 10.78
CA ALA A 70 5.02 8.37 9.59
C ALA A 70 5.42 9.84 9.81
N ARG A 71 5.10 10.41 10.98
CA ARG A 71 5.47 11.77 11.35
C ARG A 71 6.98 11.97 11.47
N PHE A 72 7.70 11.06 12.12
CA PHE A 72 9.16 11.13 12.23
C PHE A 72 9.84 11.02 10.86
N LEU A 73 9.40 10.09 10.00
CA LEU A 73 9.95 9.94 8.65
C LEU A 73 9.74 11.20 7.79
N LYS A 74 8.59 11.88 7.93
CA LYS A 74 8.32 13.16 7.25
C LYS A 74 9.12 14.34 7.82
N GLY A 75 9.61 14.22 9.06
CA GLY A 75 10.37 15.27 9.75
C GLY A 75 11.83 15.39 9.30
N TYR A 76 12.36 14.43 8.54
CA TYR A 76 13.74 14.51 8.05
C TYR A 76 13.88 15.54 6.91
N ASN A 77 14.94 16.34 7.00
CA ASN A 77 15.29 17.33 5.99
C ASN A 77 16.02 16.69 4.80
N GLY A 78 15.92 17.33 3.63
CA GLY A 78 16.62 16.91 2.40
C GLY A 78 15.66 16.45 1.31
N LYS A 79 15.97 15.34 0.65
CA LYS A 79 15.10 14.76 -0.39
C LYS A 79 13.76 14.38 0.25
N LYS A 80 12.66 14.73 -0.43
CA LYS A 80 11.31 14.34 -0.01
C LYS A 80 11.23 12.82 0.22
N VAL A 81 10.78 12.42 1.41
CA VAL A 81 10.45 11.03 1.75
C VAL A 81 8.98 10.76 1.40
N TYR A 82 8.75 9.86 0.46
CA TYR A 82 7.41 9.35 0.16
C TYR A 82 6.99 8.36 1.24
N ILE A 83 5.74 8.48 1.70
CA ILE A 83 5.16 7.54 2.66
C ILE A 83 3.91 6.95 2.05
N THR A 84 3.87 5.62 1.91
CA THR A 84 2.74 4.90 1.32
C THR A 84 2.24 3.82 2.26
N ALA A 85 1.07 3.26 1.95
CA ALA A 85 0.47 2.21 2.76
C ALA A 85 -0.30 1.20 1.91
N ALA A 86 -0.30 -0.05 2.37
CA ALA A 86 -1.02 -1.19 1.81
C ALA A 86 -2.09 -1.72 2.80
N PRO A 87 -3.08 -0.94 3.23
CA PRO A 87 -4.11 -1.44 4.13
C PRO A 87 -4.97 -2.52 3.45
N GLN A 88 -5.57 -3.40 4.25
CA GLN A 88 -6.58 -4.32 3.74
C GLN A 88 -7.86 -3.57 3.36
N CYS A 89 -8.68 -4.12 2.47
CA CYS A 89 -9.91 -3.44 2.03
C CYS A 89 -11.00 -3.22 3.10
N PRO A 90 -11.12 -4.00 4.19
CA PRO A 90 -12.08 -3.69 5.25
C PRO A 90 -11.80 -2.30 5.83
N PHE A 91 -12.84 -1.47 5.90
CA PHE A 91 -12.72 -0.08 6.36
C PHE A 91 -13.44 0.12 7.71
N PRO A 92 -12.81 0.75 8.71
CA PRO A 92 -11.40 1.20 8.71
C PRO A 92 -10.42 0.02 8.82
N ASP A 93 -9.20 0.21 8.31
CA ASP A 93 -8.14 -0.79 8.46
C ASP A 93 -7.75 -0.96 9.93
N ALA A 94 -7.62 -2.21 10.38
CA ALA A 94 -7.39 -2.55 11.79
C ALA A 94 -6.06 -2.00 12.34
N TRP A 95 -5.03 -1.92 11.50
CA TRP A 95 -3.66 -1.60 11.90
C TRP A 95 -3.24 -0.18 11.53
N LEU A 96 -3.64 0.27 10.35
CA LEU A 96 -3.24 1.55 9.76
C LEU A 96 -4.34 2.61 9.79
N GLY A 97 -5.57 2.28 10.23
CA GLY A 97 -6.69 3.21 10.25
C GLY A 97 -6.37 4.55 10.91
N ASN A 98 -5.73 4.53 12.09
CA ASN A 98 -5.31 5.74 12.81
C ASN A 98 -4.19 6.52 12.11
N ALA A 99 -3.29 5.83 11.41
CA ALA A 99 -2.20 6.49 10.68
C ALA A 99 -2.71 7.16 9.41
N LEU A 100 -3.64 6.51 8.70
CA LEU A 100 -4.17 6.98 7.43
C LEU A 100 -5.01 8.26 7.56
N THR A 101 -5.61 8.52 8.72
CA THR A 101 -6.37 9.77 8.98
C THR A 101 -5.49 10.99 9.21
N THR A 102 -4.17 10.83 9.40
CA THR A 102 -3.24 11.95 9.68
C THR A 102 -2.98 12.85 8.47
N GLY A 103 -3.26 12.39 7.25
CA GLY A 103 -2.92 13.10 6.01
C GLY A 103 -1.43 13.07 5.66
N LEU A 104 -0.62 12.24 6.33
CA LEU A 104 0.82 12.14 6.08
C LEU A 104 1.19 11.23 4.91
N PHE A 105 0.27 10.37 4.45
CA PHE A 105 0.51 9.41 3.38
C PHE A 105 0.34 10.06 2.00
N ASP A 106 1.30 9.83 1.10
CA ASP A 106 1.27 10.34 -0.27
C ASP A 106 0.36 9.50 -1.17
N TYR A 107 0.43 8.17 -1.01
CA TYR A 107 -0.31 7.18 -1.81
C TYR A 107 -0.79 6.03 -0.93
N VAL A 108 -1.93 5.44 -1.27
CA VAL A 108 -2.46 4.25 -0.59
C VAL A 108 -2.86 3.22 -1.64
N TRP A 109 -2.36 1.99 -1.56
CA TRP A 109 -2.77 0.87 -2.40
C TRP A 109 -3.56 -0.14 -1.58
N VAL A 110 -4.87 0.04 -1.53
CA VAL A 110 -5.77 -0.80 -0.73
C VAL A 110 -5.82 -2.21 -1.31
N GLN A 111 -5.61 -3.23 -0.48
CA GLN A 111 -5.60 -4.63 -0.89
C GLN A 111 -7.03 -5.17 -1.03
N PHE A 112 -7.56 -5.22 -2.26
CA PHE A 112 -8.92 -5.71 -2.56
C PHE A 112 -8.94 -7.22 -2.83
N TYR A 113 -8.30 -8.00 -1.97
CA TYR A 113 -8.21 -9.45 -2.04
C TYR A 113 -8.10 -10.07 -0.63
N ASN A 114 -8.23 -11.40 -0.53
CA ASN A 114 -8.30 -12.15 0.73
C ASN A 114 -9.39 -11.70 1.73
N ASN A 115 -10.36 -10.89 1.28
CA ASN A 115 -11.36 -10.25 2.11
C ASN A 115 -12.73 -10.26 1.40
N PRO A 116 -13.55 -11.32 1.59
CA PRO A 116 -14.84 -11.48 0.90
C PRO A 116 -15.85 -10.35 1.10
N SER A 117 -15.70 -9.57 2.18
CA SER A 117 -16.57 -8.44 2.50
C SER A 117 -16.35 -7.21 1.62
N CYS A 118 -15.22 -7.13 0.91
CA CYS A 118 -14.86 -5.95 0.11
C CYS A 118 -14.09 -6.26 -1.20
N GLN A 119 -13.65 -7.49 -1.43
CA GLN A 119 -13.05 -7.86 -2.72
C GLN A 119 -14.12 -8.01 -3.82
N TYR A 120 -13.67 -7.99 -5.07
CA TYR A 120 -14.53 -8.30 -6.20
C TYR A 120 -14.95 -9.77 -6.21
N ILE A 121 -16.24 -10.01 -6.46
CA ILE A 121 -16.80 -11.34 -6.70
C ILE A 121 -17.57 -11.27 -8.03
N SER A 122 -17.33 -12.23 -8.92
CA SER A 122 -17.98 -12.26 -10.24
C SER A 122 -19.51 -12.21 -10.09
N GLY A 123 -20.15 -11.28 -10.81
CA GLY A 123 -21.60 -11.02 -10.73
C GLY A 123 -22.07 -10.24 -9.49
N LYS A 124 -21.17 -9.86 -8.56
CA LYS A 124 -21.50 -9.14 -7.32
C LYS A 124 -20.48 -8.03 -7.01
N ILE A 125 -20.64 -6.87 -7.65
CA ILE A 125 -19.70 -5.73 -7.50
C ILE A 125 -19.95 -4.87 -6.25
N ASN A 126 -21.17 -4.85 -5.70
CA ASN A 126 -21.60 -3.87 -4.70
C ASN A 126 -20.65 -3.75 -3.50
N ASN A 127 -20.22 -4.88 -2.92
CA ASN A 127 -19.29 -4.89 -1.78
C ASN A 127 -17.96 -4.19 -2.09
N PHE A 128 -17.42 -4.43 -3.29
CA PHE A 128 -16.20 -3.78 -3.76
C PHE A 128 -16.41 -2.29 -3.98
N GLU A 129 -17.50 -1.91 -4.65
CA GLU A 129 -17.82 -0.51 -4.93
C GLU A 129 -18.04 0.29 -3.64
N ASP A 130 -18.77 -0.26 -2.67
CA ASP A 130 -19.01 0.38 -1.38
C ASP A 130 -17.73 0.56 -0.58
N ALA A 131 -16.84 -0.44 -0.61
CA ALA A 131 -15.52 -0.34 0.02
C ALA A 131 -14.64 0.73 -0.66
N TRP A 132 -14.58 0.75 -2.00
CA TRP A 132 -13.86 1.78 -2.76
C TRP A 132 -14.37 3.19 -2.43
N LYS A 133 -15.70 3.38 -2.35
CA LYS A 133 -16.31 4.66 -1.93
C LYS A 133 -15.90 5.05 -0.52
N LYS A 134 -15.92 4.13 0.45
CA LYS A 134 -15.46 4.42 1.82
C LYS A 134 -14.03 4.92 1.85
N TRP A 135 -13.12 4.22 1.18
CA TRP A 135 -11.70 4.58 1.09
C TRP A 135 -11.48 5.95 0.46
N THR A 136 -12.13 6.21 -0.69
CA THR A 136 -11.98 7.48 -1.41
C THR A 136 -12.63 8.66 -0.69
N LEU A 137 -13.71 8.46 0.05
CA LEU A 137 -14.38 9.55 0.79
C LEU A 137 -13.63 9.94 2.07
N HIS A 138 -13.11 8.98 2.83
CA HIS A 138 -12.69 9.24 4.22
C HIS A 138 -11.19 9.41 4.42
N ILE A 139 -10.34 8.95 3.49
CA ILE A 139 -8.89 9.07 3.65
C ILE A 139 -8.34 10.36 3.02
N PRO A 140 -7.63 11.21 3.76
CA PRO A 140 -7.05 12.46 3.26
C PRO A 140 -5.75 12.22 2.45
N VAL A 141 -5.87 11.50 1.33
CA VAL A 141 -4.76 11.21 0.41
C VAL A 141 -5.07 11.72 -1.00
N LYS A 142 -4.01 12.04 -1.75
CA LYS A 142 -4.12 12.50 -3.15
C LYS A 142 -4.59 11.40 -4.08
N LYS A 143 -4.00 10.21 -3.96
CA LYS A 143 -4.28 9.08 -4.86
C LYS A 143 -4.36 7.76 -4.09
N ILE A 144 -5.39 6.99 -4.44
CA ILE A 144 -5.67 5.63 -3.99
C ILE A 144 -5.56 4.70 -5.20
N PHE A 145 -4.87 3.58 -5.02
CA PHE A 145 -4.63 2.56 -6.02
C PHE A 145 -5.43 1.31 -5.65
N LEU A 146 -5.92 0.62 -6.68
CA LEU A 146 -6.57 -0.67 -6.55
C LEU A 146 -5.51 -1.78 -6.43
N GLY A 147 -5.32 -2.34 -5.23
CA GLY A 147 -4.41 -3.47 -5.00
C GLY A 147 -5.05 -4.80 -5.35
N LEU A 148 -4.41 -5.58 -6.22
CA LEU A 148 -4.90 -6.85 -6.74
C LEU A 148 -3.81 -7.92 -6.75
N PRO A 149 -4.18 -9.21 -6.64
CA PRO A 149 -3.28 -10.30 -6.94
C PRO A 149 -3.07 -10.37 -8.47
N ALA A 150 -1.83 -10.62 -8.88
CA ALA A 150 -1.45 -10.70 -10.30
C ALA A 150 -1.81 -12.05 -10.95
N SER A 151 -2.20 -13.05 -10.16
CA SER A 151 -2.71 -14.34 -10.63
C SER A 151 -3.64 -14.96 -9.59
N LEU A 152 -4.31 -16.07 -9.95
CA LEU A 152 -5.16 -16.83 -9.02
C LEU A 152 -4.35 -17.40 -7.85
N GLU A 153 -3.10 -17.77 -8.08
CA GLU A 153 -2.20 -18.40 -7.10
C GLU A 153 -1.56 -17.38 -6.15
N ALA A 154 -1.63 -16.08 -6.46
CA ALA A 154 -0.97 -15.04 -5.68
C ALA A 154 -1.70 -14.71 -4.37
N ALA A 155 -2.97 -15.09 -4.24
CA ALA A 155 -3.80 -14.83 -3.05
C ALA A 155 -4.83 -15.95 -2.88
N GLY A 156 -5.36 -16.10 -1.66
CA GLY A 156 -6.41 -17.10 -1.38
C GLY A 156 -7.75 -16.78 -2.05
N SER A 157 -8.04 -15.50 -2.31
CA SER A 157 -9.21 -15.09 -3.09
C SER A 157 -9.10 -13.63 -3.57
N GLY A 158 -9.99 -13.19 -4.46
CA GLY A 158 -10.08 -11.79 -4.91
C GLY A 158 -9.35 -11.48 -6.23
N PHE A 159 -8.81 -12.50 -6.93
CA PHE A 159 -8.31 -12.32 -8.28
C PHE A 159 -9.44 -11.92 -9.24
N ILE A 160 -9.12 -10.97 -10.13
CA ILE A 160 -10.06 -10.43 -11.11
C ILE A 160 -9.52 -10.76 -12.50
N PRO A 161 -10.23 -11.54 -13.33
CA PRO A 161 -9.84 -11.73 -14.74
C PRO A 161 -9.75 -10.40 -15.49
N VAL A 162 -8.86 -10.31 -16.48
CA VAL A 162 -8.59 -9.08 -17.25
C VAL A 162 -9.89 -8.48 -17.83
N ASP A 163 -10.75 -9.32 -18.41
CA ASP A 163 -12.01 -8.87 -19.00
C ASP A 163 -12.91 -8.21 -17.95
N ASN A 164 -13.04 -8.80 -16.76
CA ASN A 164 -13.85 -8.22 -15.69
C ASN A 164 -13.20 -6.96 -15.11
N LEU A 165 -11.87 -6.93 -14.99
CA LEU A 165 -11.16 -5.74 -14.51
C LEU A 165 -11.42 -4.56 -15.46
N THR A 166 -11.27 -4.78 -16.77
CA THR A 166 -11.33 -3.72 -17.78
C THR A 166 -12.75 -3.29 -18.15
N SER A 167 -13.71 -4.22 -18.19
CA SER A 167 -15.09 -3.92 -18.61
C SER A 167 -16.02 -3.53 -17.46
N ILE A 168 -15.70 -3.92 -16.22
CA ILE A 168 -16.58 -3.73 -15.05
C ILE A 168 -15.88 -2.88 -14.00
N VAL A 169 -14.75 -3.34 -13.47
CA VAL A 169 -14.16 -2.77 -12.24
C VAL A 169 -13.54 -1.39 -12.48
N LEU A 170 -12.69 -1.25 -13.50
CA LEU A 170 -12.05 0.02 -13.83
C LEU A 170 -13.08 1.11 -14.17
N PRO A 171 -14.10 0.88 -15.02
CA PRO A 171 -15.17 1.87 -15.26
C PRO A 171 -15.86 2.37 -13.98
N THR A 172 -16.06 1.49 -12.98
CA THR A 172 -16.68 1.87 -11.71
C THR A 172 -15.81 2.80 -10.87
N ILE A 173 -14.47 2.65 -10.90
CA ILE A 173 -13.58 3.36 -9.97
C ILE A 173 -12.82 4.55 -10.59
N LYS A 174 -12.60 4.55 -11.91
CA LYS A 174 -11.80 5.58 -12.60
C LYS A 174 -12.46 6.96 -12.60
N GLY A 175 -13.76 7.05 -12.32
CA GLY A 175 -14.47 8.33 -12.15
C GLY A 175 -14.09 9.09 -10.87
N SER A 176 -13.38 8.48 -9.92
CA SER A 176 -12.90 9.17 -8.73
C SER A 176 -11.64 9.99 -9.03
N ASP A 177 -11.62 11.26 -8.62
CA ASP A 177 -10.40 12.09 -8.67
C ASP A 177 -9.24 11.53 -7.86
N LYS A 178 -9.54 10.65 -6.89
CA LYS A 178 -8.53 9.94 -6.10
C LYS A 178 -8.02 8.66 -6.78
N TYR A 179 -8.57 8.22 -7.90
CA TYR A 179 -7.99 7.07 -8.62
C TYR A 179 -6.54 7.36 -9.06
N GLY A 180 -5.62 6.51 -8.62
CA GLY A 180 -4.18 6.59 -8.89
C GLY A 180 -3.64 5.53 -9.84
N GLY A 181 -4.34 4.39 -9.98
CA GLY A 181 -3.89 3.26 -10.77
C GLY A 181 -4.15 1.92 -10.08
N VAL A 182 -3.33 0.93 -10.42
CA VAL A 182 -3.41 -0.45 -9.90
C VAL A 182 -2.08 -0.81 -9.23
N MET A 183 -2.13 -1.54 -8.11
CA MET A 183 -1.00 -2.21 -7.46
C MET A 183 -1.17 -3.72 -7.67
N LEU A 184 -0.07 -4.44 -7.96
CA LEU A 184 -0.09 -5.87 -8.23
C LEU A 184 0.78 -6.63 -7.24
N TRP A 185 0.17 -7.57 -6.51
CA TRP A 185 0.85 -8.57 -5.71
C TRP A 185 0.99 -9.88 -6.51
N SER A 186 2.17 -10.31 -6.94
CA SER A 186 3.47 -9.65 -6.87
C SER A 186 4.18 -9.78 -8.21
N ARG A 187 5.38 -9.20 -8.33
CA ARG A 187 6.17 -9.27 -9.56
C ARG A 187 6.38 -10.71 -10.05
N TYR A 188 6.58 -11.66 -9.14
CA TYR A 188 6.76 -13.07 -9.50
C TYR A 188 5.54 -13.62 -10.27
N TYR A 189 4.35 -13.45 -9.72
CA TYR A 189 3.11 -13.91 -10.35
C TYR A 189 2.76 -13.12 -11.61
N ASP A 190 3.05 -11.81 -11.63
CA ASP A 190 2.88 -10.97 -12.82
C ASP A 190 3.77 -11.40 -14.01
N VAL A 191 5.01 -11.84 -13.75
CA VAL A 191 5.87 -12.43 -14.80
C VAL A 191 5.24 -13.69 -15.39
N LEU A 192 4.65 -14.54 -14.54
CA LEU A 192 4.08 -15.82 -14.97
C LEU A 192 2.76 -15.64 -15.72
N SER A 193 1.89 -14.73 -15.26
CA SER A 193 0.55 -14.53 -15.82
C SER A 193 0.50 -13.48 -16.93
N GLY A 194 1.48 -12.57 -17.01
CA GLY A 194 1.46 -11.44 -17.93
C GLY A 194 0.40 -10.38 -17.59
N TYR A 195 -0.13 -10.39 -16.35
CA TYR A 195 -1.31 -9.60 -15.98
C TYR A 195 -1.14 -8.10 -16.23
N SER A 196 -0.02 -7.50 -15.80
CA SER A 196 0.27 -6.08 -16.03
C SER A 196 0.32 -5.72 -17.51
N SER A 197 0.86 -6.61 -18.36
CA SER A 197 0.96 -6.39 -19.80
C SER A 197 -0.43 -6.33 -20.45
N SER A 198 -1.36 -7.14 -19.96
CA SER A 198 -2.75 -7.20 -20.44
C SER A 198 -3.60 -6.01 -20.01
N ILE A 199 -3.27 -5.35 -18.89
CA ILE A 199 -4.07 -4.23 -18.36
C ILE A 199 -3.42 -2.85 -18.60
N LYS A 200 -2.17 -2.80 -19.06
CA LYS A 200 -1.36 -1.57 -19.14
C LYS A 200 -2.04 -0.43 -19.91
N SER A 201 -2.73 -0.71 -21.01
CA SER A 201 -3.42 0.30 -21.82
C SER A 201 -4.70 0.84 -21.18
N TYR A 202 -5.19 0.19 -20.12
CA TYR A 202 -6.44 0.52 -19.45
C TYR A 202 -6.24 1.28 -18.14
N VAL A 203 -5.03 1.30 -17.59
CA VAL A 203 -4.69 1.95 -16.31
C VAL A 203 -4.29 3.40 -16.56
#